data_AF-A0A7X7KZJ9-F1
#
_entry.id   AF-A0A7X7KZJ9-F1
#
_cell.length_a   1.000
_cell.length_b   1.000
_cell.length_c   1.000
_cell.angle_alpha   90.00
_cell.angle_beta   90.00
_cell.angle_gamma   90.00
#
_symmetry.space_group_name_H-M   'P 1'
#
loop_
_entity.id
_entity.type
_entity.pdbx_description
1 polymer ?
#
loop_
_entity_poly.entity_id
_entity_poly.type
_entity_poly.pdbx_seq_one_letter_code
_entity_poly.pdbx_strand_id
1 'polypeptide(L)' 'CGTLRETVQRLLPLFDAPPRLIATGGFAERFAPPLNLDFVIDPDLTLFGIGWLFDYQRST' A
#
# COMPACT_ATOMS: atom_id res chain seq x y z
N CYS A 1 -15.56 5.16 5.52
CA CYS A 1 -14.08 5.06 5.51
C CYS A 1 -13.44 5.07 6.91
N GLY A 2 -14.17 4.80 8.00
CA GLY A 2 -13.60 4.81 9.36
C GLY A 2 -12.62 3.67 9.63
N THR A 3 -12.95 2.46 9.18
CA THR A 3 -12.16 1.25 9.44
C THR A 3 -10.72 1.33 8.91
N LEU A 4 -10.50 1.91 7.73
CA LEU A 4 -9.18 1.99 7.12
C LEU A 4 -8.26 2.97 7.89
N ARG A 5 -8.79 4.14 8.26
CA ARG A 5 -8.08 5.12 9.09
C ARG A 5 -7.70 4.53 10.45
N GLU A 6 -8.66 3.89 11.11
CA GLU A 6 -8.46 3.29 12.43
C GLU A 6 -7.43 2.16 12.39
N THR A 7 -7.49 1.28 11.38
CA THR A 7 -6.50 0.23 11.18
C THR A 7 -5.10 0.81 11.02
N VAL A 8 -4.91 1.81 10.15
CA VAL A 8 -3.59 2.44 9.96
C VAL A 8 -3.10 3.07 11.26
N GLN A 9 -3.94 3.82 11.97
CA GLN A 9 -3.58 4.46 13.24
C GLN A 9 -3.19 3.46 14.34
N ARG A 10 -3.77 2.26 14.34
CA ARG A 10 -3.41 1.19 15.29
C ARG A 10 -2.10 0.50 14.91
N LEU A 11 -1.75 0.46 13.63
CA LEU A 11 -0.52 -0.18 13.14
C LEU A 11 0.70 0.73 13.23
N LEU A 12 0.55 2.04 13.00
CA LEU A 12 1.67 2.99 13.00
C LEU A 12 2.56 2.93 14.25
N PRO A 13 2.03 2.80 15.49
CA PRO A 13 2.87 2.73 16.70
C PRO A 13 3.69 1.44 16.82
N LEU A 14 3.44 0.43 15.98
CA LEU A 14 4.17 -0.84 16.02
C LEU A 14 5.48 -0.80 15.23
N PHE A 15 5.76 0.30 14.53
CA PHE A 15 6.97 0.49 13.75
C PHE A 15 7.92 1.47 14.46
N ASP A 16 9.22 1.15 14.47
CA ASP A 16 10.26 2.02 15.04
C ASP A 16 10.45 3.33 14.25
N ALA A 17 10.05 3.34 12.98
CA ALA A 17 10.07 4.50 12.10
C ALA A 17 8.75 4.59 11.30
N PRO A 18 8.30 5.79 10.90
CA PRO A 18 7.07 5.94 10.13
C PRO A 18 7.14 5.14 8.81
N PRO A 19 6.27 4.15 8.59
CA PRO A 19 6.27 3.39 7.35
C PRO A 19 5.72 4.22 6.19
N ARG A 20 6.17 3.92 4.97
CA ARG A 20 5.54 4.44 3.76
C ARG A 20 4.19 3.76 3.57
N LEU A 21 3.12 4.54 3.45
CA LEU A 21 1.79 4.02 3.17
C LEU A 21 1.59 3.92 1.65
N ILE A 22 1.30 2.73 1.16
CA ILE A 22 1.05 2.47 -0.27
C ILE A 22 -0.34 1.82 -0.39
N ALA A 23 -1.15 2.31 -1.33
CA ALA A 23 -2.45 1.72 -1.66
C ALA A 23 -2.54 1.40 -3.16
N THR A 24 -3.18 0.28 -3.48
CA THR A 24 -3.40 -0.18 -4.86
C THR A 24 -4.86 -0.59 -5.05
N GLY A 25 -5.26 -0.86 -6.30
CA GLY A 25 -6.61 -1.27 -6.69
C GLY A 25 -7.50 -0.10 -7.14
N GLY A 26 -8.53 -0.42 -7.94
CA GLY A 26 -9.34 0.58 -8.66
C GLY A 26 -10.14 1.56 -7.81
N PHE A 27 -10.23 1.34 -6.49
CA PHE A 27 -10.88 2.28 -5.57
C PHE A 27 -9.91 3.08 -4.70
N ALA A 28 -8.59 2.86 -4.84
CA ALA A 28 -7.58 3.50 -3.99
C ALA A 28 -7.63 5.04 -4.11
N GLU A 29 -7.70 5.56 -5.33
CA GLU A 29 -7.82 7.01 -5.60
C GLU A 29 -9.10 7.62 -5.01
N ARG A 30 -10.16 6.83 -4.90
CA ARG A 30 -11.44 7.29 -4.33
C ARG A 30 -11.40 7.32 -2.80
N PHE A 31 -10.79 6.32 -2.18
CA PHE A 31 -10.90 6.12 -0.73
C PHE A 31 -9.70 6.60 0.07
N ALA A 32 -8.50 6.72 -0.52
CA ALA A 32 -7.32 7.16 0.20
C ALA A 32 -7.29 8.68 0.48
N PRO A 33 -7.60 9.59 -0.47
CA PRO A 33 -7.51 11.03 -0.20
C PRO A 33 -8.38 11.51 0.99
N PRO A 34 -9.64 11.04 1.18
CA PRO A 34 -10.45 11.41 2.34
C PRO A 34 -9.89 10.95 3.70
N LEU A 35 -8.91 10.03 3.72
CA LEU A 35 -8.26 9.59 4.95
C LEU A 35 -7.24 10.61 5.47
N ASN A 36 -6.82 11.60 4.68
CA ASN A 36 -5.77 12.55 5.06
C ASN A 36 -4.55 11.85 5.70
N LEU A 37 -4.19 10.72 5.11
CA LEU A 37 -3.01 9.92 5.40
C LEU A 37 -2.16 9.94 4.13
N ASP A 38 -0.84 10.05 4.27
CA ASP A 38 0.10 10.23 3.15
C ASP A 38 0.30 8.92 2.36
N PHE A 39 -0.75 8.48 1.66
CA PHE A 39 -0.75 7.30 0.82
C PHE A 39 -0.18 7.62 -0.56
N VAL A 40 0.78 6.81 -0.99
CA VAL A 40 1.16 6.70 -2.40
C VAL A 40 0.19 5.74 -3.07
N ILE A 41 -0.48 6.18 -4.14
CA ILE A 41 -1.33 5.33 -4.94
C ILE A 41 -0.50 4.69 -6.05
N ASP A 42 -0.44 3.36 -6.05
CA ASP A 42 0.30 2.58 -7.03
C ASP A 42 -0.66 1.55 -7.65
N PRO A 43 -1.27 1.84 -8.82
CA PRO A 43 -2.23 0.94 -9.45
C PRO A 43 -1.60 -0.36 -9.96
N ASP A 44 -0.30 -0.35 -10.27
CA ASP A 44 0.40 -1.47 -10.90
C ASP A 44 1.20 -2.32 -9.90
N LEU A 45 1.13 -2.02 -8.61
CA LEU A 45 1.86 -2.71 -7.54
C LEU A 45 1.82 -4.24 -7.66
N THR A 46 0.64 -4.81 -7.94
CA THR A 46 0.48 -6.25 -8.11
C THR A 46 1.14 -6.78 -9.38
N LEU A 47 0.98 -6.07 -10.51
CA LEU A 47 1.57 -6.46 -11.79
C LEU A 47 3.09 -6.41 -11.73
N PHE A 48 3.63 -5.36 -11.11
CA PHE A 48 5.06 -5.23 -10.84
C PHE A 48 5.57 -6.42 -10.01
N GLY A 49 4.88 -6.77 -8.92
CA GLY A 49 5.26 -7.89 -8.06
C GLY A 49 5.27 -9.23 -8.80
N ILE A 50 4.29 -9.48 -9.68
CA ILE A 50 4.23 -10.69 -10.50
C ILE A 50 5.42 -10.75 -11.47
N GLY A 51 5.72 -9.66 -12.17
CA GLY A 51 6.88 -9.58 -13.07
C GLY A 51 8.20 -9.82 -12.33
N TRP A 52 8.37 -9.20 -11.17
CA TRP A 52 9.55 -9.37 -10.33
C TRP A 52 9.73 -10.83 -9.86
N LEU A 53 8.64 -11.48 -9.42
CA LEU A 53 8.70 -12.90 -9.01
C LEU A 53 9.05 -13.83 -10.18
N PHE A 54 8.54 -13.54 -11.38
CA PHE A 54 8.88 -14.30 -12.59
C PHE A 54 10.37 -14.18 -12.92
N ASP A 55 10.92 -12.97 -12.92
CA ASP A 55 12.34 -12.74 -13.19
C ASP A 55 13.25 -13.38 -12.12
N TYR A 56 12.82 -13.34 -10.85
CA TYR A 56 13.52 -14.00 -9.76
C TYR A 56 13.60 -15.53 -9.98
N GLN A 57 12.49 -16.16 -10.39
CA GLN A 57 12.46 -17.60 -10.69
C GLN A 57 13.34 -17.98 -11.90
N ARG A 58 13.58 -17.07 -12.84
CA ARG A 58 14.44 -17.33 -14.00
C ARG A 58 15.93 -17.15 -13.72
N SER A 59 16.27 -16.40 -12.67
CA SER A 59 17.65 -16.10 -12.27
C SER A 59 18.17 -17.02 -11.16
N THR A 60 17.31 -17.88 -10.62
CA THR A 60 17.65 -18.96 -9.66
C THR A 60 17.74 -20.29 -10.39
#